data_AF-A0A507DYN0-F1
#
_entry.id   AF-A0A507DYN0-F1
#
_cell.length_a   1.000
_cell.length_b   1.000
_cell.length_c   1.000
_cell.angle_alpha   90.00
_cell.angle_beta   90.00
_cell.angle_gamma   90.00
#
_symmetry.space_group_name_H-M   'P 1'
#
loop_
_entity.id
_entity.type
_entity.pdbx_description
1 polymer ?
#
loop_
_entity_poly.entity_id
_entity_poly.type
_entity_poly.pdbx_seq_one_letter_code
_entity_poly.pdbx_strand_id
1 'polypeptide(L)'
;MPFDVFTIDTDEELAAFQRDLVKDQASYVNDAIQFILSMYPTLPQYEPPFPSAVIVVAHSMGGLVARTLPTLSNFVAGSVNTIITLATPHVAPPAPLEWRLARHYRDLNGVWSQHLGDGSTAVQDTLGLRSSTLISIAGGTHDTMISSALTEVRTFLPPENGFTVYSTSMPNVWTAADHRAILWCNQVVKSLSRALFEVVDSASPQKTIGRAERLEVFNRELQGTIRSADANDPLWQDPEDTIRLTGEQADGTKSYQLSVPPKSSNLDTFLMMTDSSASDVFACRRNADSNESCTTATKRTEYRIPGRVKSKPLRLVVLHRGDLGNCVTILIPAKLGHDEFLSAEMINEADSVLEILSSQFGNLDVSVPLNAALTTFRIPSITNGPLKYTVQWSQHCKEPTQALFPPILHQSFRSTSEAKFLTDPTQSLITSYGHPKSAPWIQSDGLELRVLADPACGPLHLTLRIDWVSSLGALDMKIQVAAFPGLQSS
;
A
#
# COMPACT_ATOMS: atom_id res chain seq x y z
N MET A 1 -11.73 1.47 -23.01
CA MET A 1 -12.93 2.33 -23.01
C MET A 1 -12.64 3.53 -22.13
N PRO A 2 -13.02 4.76 -22.49
CA PRO A 2 -12.88 5.91 -21.61
C PRO A 2 -13.85 5.82 -20.42
N PHE A 3 -13.51 6.43 -19.29
CA PHE A 3 -14.45 6.67 -18.19
C PHE A 3 -15.30 7.89 -18.50
N ASP A 4 -16.59 7.83 -18.18
CA ASP A 4 -17.42 9.02 -18.05
C ASP A 4 -17.21 9.59 -16.64
N VAL A 5 -16.73 10.83 -16.56
CA VAL A 5 -16.36 11.46 -15.29
C VAL A 5 -17.32 12.61 -15.01
N PHE A 6 -17.94 12.56 -13.83
CA PHE A 6 -18.78 13.63 -13.30
C PHE A 6 -18.10 14.24 -12.07
N THR A 7 -18.26 15.54 -11.91
CA THR A 7 -17.79 16.26 -10.72
C THR A 7 -18.99 16.85 -10.00
N ILE A 8 -18.94 16.83 -8.68
CA ILE A 8 -19.99 17.40 -7.82
C ILE A 8 -19.44 18.69 -7.25
N ASP A 9 -20.15 19.77 -7.51
CA ASP A 9 -19.90 21.06 -6.87
C ASP A 9 -20.79 21.15 -5.62
N THR A 10 -20.19 21.55 -4.50
CA THR A 10 -20.88 21.72 -3.22
C THR A 10 -20.87 23.19 -2.77
N ASP A 11 -20.59 24.11 -3.71
CA ASP A 11 -20.54 25.56 -3.50
C ASP A 11 -19.58 25.99 -2.38
N GLU A 12 -18.50 25.23 -2.19
CA GLU A 12 -17.48 25.41 -1.14
C GLU A 12 -18.06 25.49 0.30
N GLU A 13 -19.28 25.01 0.55
CA GLU A 13 -19.88 25.04 1.87
C GLU A 13 -19.05 24.17 2.84
N LEU A 14 -18.71 24.74 4.02
CA LEU A 14 -17.74 24.18 4.96
C LEU A 14 -18.28 22.95 5.73
N ALA A 15 -18.48 21.84 5.02
CA ALA A 15 -18.93 20.55 5.56
C ALA A 15 -18.03 20.01 6.70
N ALA A 16 -16.80 20.52 6.79
CA ALA A 16 -15.85 20.24 7.86
C ALA A 16 -16.38 20.54 9.27
N PHE A 17 -17.39 21.41 9.41
CA PHE A 17 -17.82 21.91 10.72
C PHE A 17 -19.27 21.62 11.09
N GLN A 18 -20.10 21.11 10.17
CA GLN A 18 -21.53 20.92 10.43
C GLN A 18 -22.06 19.60 9.89
N ARG A 19 -22.69 18.82 10.78
CA ARG A 19 -23.32 17.53 10.42
C ARG A 19 -24.42 17.69 9.36
N ASP A 20 -25.26 18.69 9.53
CA ASP A 20 -26.46 18.84 8.70
C ASP A 20 -26.06 19.09 7.24
N LEU A 21 -25.02 19.89 7.03
CA LEU A 21 -24.41 20.10 5.73
C LEU A 21 -23.85 18.81 5.10
N VAL A 22 -23.20 17.93 5.87
CA VAL A 22 -22.73 16.62 5.35
C VAL A 22 -23.91 15.76 4.87
N LYS A 23 -25.05 15.80 5.58
CA LYS A 23 -26.25 15.06 5.18
C LYS A 23 -26.92 15.66 3.96
N ASP A 24 -26.98 16.98 3.87
CA ASP A 24 -27.57 17.68 2.73
C ASP A 24 -26.74 17.44 1.46
N GLN A 25 -25.40 17.53 1.56
CA GLN A 25 -24.49 17.17 0.48
C GLN A 25 -24.65 15.69 0.08
N ALA A 26 -24.78 14.78 1.04
CA ALA A 26 -25.00 13.36 0.75
C ALA A 26 -26.36 13.12 0.08
N SER A 27 -27.40 13.84 0.47
CA SER A 27 -28.71 13.77 -0.17
C SER A 27 -28.62 14.23 -1.63
N TYR A 28 -27.96 15.36 -1.87
CA TYR A 28 -27.73 15.89 -3.21
C TYR A 28 -26.94 14.92 -4.09
N VAL A 29 -25.88 14.31 -3.55
CA VAL A 29 -25.07 13.31 -4.27
C VAL A 29 -25.92 12.08 -4.63
N ASN A 30 -26.78 11.59 -3.74
CA ASN A 30 -27.69 10.48 -4.04
C ASN A 30 -28.64 10.80 -5.20
N ASP A 31 -29.22 12.00 -5.22
CA ASP A 31 -30.10 12.44 -6.30
C ASP A 31 -29.33 12.59 -7.62
N ALA A 32 -28.11 13.12 -7.57
CA ALA A 32 -27.22 13.24 -8.73
C ALA A 32 -26.84 11.87 -9.31
N ILE A 33 -26.52 10.87 -8.47
CA ILE A 33 -26.22 9.51 -8.92
C ILE A 33 -27.43 8.89 -9.61
N GLN A 34 -28.63 9.02 -9.04
CA GLN A 34 -29.86 8.53 -9.67
C GLN A 34 -30.10 9.18 -11.03
N PHE A 35 -29.92 10.50 -11.12
CA PHE A 35 -30.03 11.23 -12.38
C PHE A 35 -29.02 10.71 -13.42
N ILE A 36 -27.74 10.59 -13.04
CA ILE A 36 -26.67 10.10 -13.92
C ILE A 36 -27.00 8.71 -14.48
N LEU A 37 -27.37 7.76 -13.61
CA LEU A 37 -27.72 6.40 -14.02
C LEU A 37 -28.94 6.38 -14.94
N SER A 38 -29.92 7.27 -14.71
CA SER A 38 -31.11 7.38 -15.55
C SER A 38 -30.84 7.93 -16.96
N MET A 39 -29.73 8.63 -17.17
CA MET A 39 -29.38 9.17 -18.50
C MET A 39 -28.98 8.06 -19.48
N TYR A 40 -28.23 7.05 -19.03
CA TYR A 40 -27.63 6.06 -19.93
C TYR A 40 -28.63 5.29 -20.81
N PRO A 41 -29.79 4.83 -20.29
CA PRO A 41 -30.81 4.20 -21.14
C PRO A 41 -31.40 5.12 -22.22
N THR A 42 -31.28 6.44 -22.07
CA THR A 42 -31.84 7.43 -23.00
C THR A 42 -30.86 7.85 -24.10
N LEU A 43 -29.58 7.50 -23.95
CA LEU A 43 -28.50 7.93 -24.83
C LEU A 43 -28.28 6.87 -25.94
N PRO A 44 -28.53 7.19 -27.23
CA PRO A 44 -28.47 6.21 -28.32
C PRO A 44 -27.10 5.55 -28.52
N GLN A 45 -26.02 6.19 -28.06
CA GLN A 45 -24.66 5.70 -28.19
C GLN A 45 -24.28 4.62 -27.16
N TYR A 46 -25.12 4.35 -26.15
CA TYR A 46 -24.88 3.31 -25.15
C TYR A 46 -25.83 2.13 -25.35
N GLU A 47 -25.27 0.93 -25.38
CA GLU A 47 -26.04 -0.32 -25.48
C GLU A 47 -26.10 -1.05 -24.12
N PRO A 48 -27.12 -1.90 -23.89
CA PRO A 48 -27.21 -2.73 -22.70
C PRO A 48 -25.99 -3.66 -22.52
N PRO A 49 -25.62 -4.00 -21.27
CA PRO A 49 -26.30 -3.61 -20.04
C PRO A 49 -25.98 -2.16 -19.64
N PHE A 50 -27.01 -1.40 -19.26
CA PHE A 50 -26.83 -0.04 -18.76
C PHE A 50 -26.18 -0.05 -17.36
N PRO A 51 -25.38 0.98 -17.01
CA PRO A 51 -24.80 1.09 -15.68
C PRO A 51 -25.90 1.17 -14.62
N SER A 52 -25.74 0.39 -13.55
CA SER A 52 -26.57 0.42 -12.35
C SER A 52 -25.82 0.89 -11.10
N ALA A 53 -24.52 1.15 -11.23
CA ALA A 53 -23.68 1.62 -10.15
C ALA A 53 -22.58 2.57 -10.63
N VAL A 54 -22.04 3.35 -9.70
CA VAL A 54 -20.90 4.25 -9.92
C VAL A 54 -19.74 3.94 -8.96
N ILE A 55 -18.55 4.41 -9.35
CA ILE A 55 -17.38 4.53 -8.49
C ILE A 55 -17.34 5.98 -7.97
N VAL A 56 -17.27 6.16 -6.66
CA VAL A 56 -17.14 7.48 -6.03
C VAL A 56 -15.68 7.69 -5.61
N VAL A 57 -15.05 8.73 -6.17
CA VAL A 57 -13.75 9.22 -5.69
C VAL A 57 -13.99 10.48 -4.88
N ALA A 58 -13.58 10.48 -3.62
CA ALA A 58 -13.86 11.56 -2.69
C ALA A 58 -12.60 12.00 -1.95
N HIS A 59 -12.54 13.27 -1.59
CA HIS A 59 -11.38 13.87 -0.93
C HIS A 59 -11.78 14.54 0.37
N SER A 60 -10.95 14.41 1.39
CA SER A 60 -11.13 15.09 2.68
C SER A 60 -12.54 14.83 3.22
N MET A 61 -13.31 15.86 3.58
CA MET A 61 -14.69 15.72 4.06
C MET A 61 -15.66 15.11 3.05
N GLY A 62 -15.37 15.17 1.74
CA GLY A 62 -16.17 14.50 0.72
C GLY A 62 -16.23 12.98 0.92
N GLY A 63 -15.19 12.38 1.52
CA GLY A 63 -15.25 10.95 1.85
C GLY A 63 -16.19 10.63 3.01
N LEU A 64 -16.42 11.57 3.93
CA LEU A 64 -17.46 11.44 4.95
C LEU A 64 -18.86 11.54 4.31
N VAL A 65 -19.03 12.46 3.35
CA VAL A 65 -20.25 12.59 2.54
C VAL A 65 -20.54 11.29 1.79
N ALA A 66 -19.54 10.76 1.06
CA ALA A 66 -19.65 9.50 0.32
C ALA A 66 -20.05 8.30 1.20
N ARG A 67 -19.54 8.24 2.42
CA ARG A 67 -19.93 7.21 3.39
C ARG A 67 -21.31 7.41 3.98
N THR A 68 -21.81 8.65 4.02
CA THR A 68 -23.13 9.01 4.55
C THR A 68 -24.26 8.68 3.56
N LEU A 69 -23.97 8.60 2.25
CA LEU A 69 -24.93 8.22 1.20
C LEU A 69 -25.88 7.06 1.59
N PRO A 70 -25.39 5.86 1.97
CA PRO A 70 -26.24 4.71 2.30
C PRO A 70 -27.10 4.88 3.55
N THR A 71 -26.88 5.92 4.35
CA THR A 71 -27.67 6.16 5.57
C THR A 71 -28.95 6.95 5.31
N LEU A 72 -29.13 7.47 4.09
CA LEU A 72 -30.23 8.35 3.72
C LEU A 72 -31.34 7.58 2.99
N SER A 73 -32.57 8.05 3.10
CA SER A 73 -33.75 7.41 2.53
C SER A 73 -33.81 7.46 0.99
N ASN A 74 -33.13 8.43 0.37
CA ASN A 74 -33.04 8.54 -1.09
C ASN A 74 -31.86 7.74 -1.67
N PHE A 75 -31.18 6.91 -0.89
CA PHE A 75 -30.14 6.03 -1.41
C PHE A 75 -30.74 4.83 -2.13
N VAL A 76 -30.26 4.57 -3.35
CA VAL A 76 -30.59 3.36 -4.09
C VAL A 76 -29.57 2.27 -3.76
N ALA A 77 -30.01 1.18 -3.15
CA ALA A 77 -29.13 0.07 -2.77
C ALA A 77 -28.33 -0.45 -3.97
N GLY A 78 -27.01 -0.56 -3.82
CA GLY A 78 -26.11 -1.00 -4.88
C GLY A 78 -25.80 0.03 -5.97
N SER A 79 -26.27 1.28 -5.85
CA SER A 79 -25.94 2.37 -6.79
C SER A 79 -24.50 2.89 -6.66
N VAL A 80 -23.84 2.59 -5.55
CA VAL A 80 -22.40 2.84 -5.33
C VAL A 80 -21.76 1.54 -4.94
N ASN A 81 -20.82 1.06 -5.76
CA ASN A 81 -20.16 -0.21 -5.52
C ASN A 81 -18.69 -0.07 -5.09
N THR A 82 -18.10 1.12 -5.26
CA THR A 82 -16.71 1.42 -4.93
C THR A 82 -16.62 2.84 -4.42
N ILE A 83 -15.98 3.02 -3.26
CA ILE A 83 -15.64 4.33 -2.71
C ILE A 83 -14.12 4.37 -2.55
N ILE A 84 -13.48 5.32 -3.22
CA ILE A 84 -12.06 5.64 -3.03
C ILE A 84 -12.00 6.98 -2.34
N THR A 85 -11.28 7.03 -1.23
CA THR A 85 -11.12 8.24 -0.43
C THR A 85 -9.67 8.68 -0.40
N LEU A 86 -9.44 9.98 -0.53
CA LEU A 86 -8.13 10.61 -0.50
C LEU A 86 -8.07 11.55 0.70
N ALA A 87 -7.18 11.28 1.65
CA ALA A 87 -6.99 12.10 2.85
C ALA A 87 -8.28 12.35 3.67
N THR A 88 -9.20 11.38 3.69
CA THR A 88 -10.48 11.52 4.37
C THR A 88 -10.35 11.17 5.85
N PRO A 89 -10.76 12.05 6.78
CA PRO A 89 -10.87 11.70 8.19
C PRO A 89 -12.08 10.77 8.38
N HIS A 90 -11.85 9.48 8.53
CA HIS A 90 -12.89 8.44 8.72
C HIS A 90 -13.21 8.16 10.19
N VAL A 91 -12.22 8.31 11.08
CA VAL A 91 -12.32 7.90 12.49
C VAL A 91 -13.00 8.98 13.33
N ALA A 92 -12.59 10.23 13.18
CA ALA A 92 -13.08 11.38 13.94
C ALA A 92 -12.88 12.67 13.12
N PRO A 93 -13.64 13.75 13.42
CA PRO A 93 -13.46 15.02 12.73
C PRO A 93 -12.05 15.62 12.97
N PRO A 94 -11.49 16.35 12.00
CA PRO A 94 -10.15 16.96 12.13
C PRO A 94 -10.07 17.96 13.28
N ALA A 95 -11.15 18.70 13.47
CA ALA A 95 -11.34 19.61 14.60
C ALA A 95 -12.69 19.25 15.27
N PRO A 96 -12.69 18.75 16.52
CA PRO A 96 -13.91 18.37 17.23
C PRO A 96 -14.61 19.60 17.83
N LEU A 97 -14.97 20.57 16.99
CA LEU A 97 -15.59 21.83 17.42
C LEU A 97 -17.05 21.64 17.87
N GLU A 98 -17.73 20.61 17.38
CA GLU A 98 -19.12 20.31 17.70
C GLU A 98 -19.35 18.81 18.00
N TRP A 99 -20.03 18.52 19.12
CA TRP A 99 -20.35 17.15 19.53
C TRP A 99 -21.27 16.41 18.54
N ARG A 100 -22.13 17.12 17.80
CA ARG A 100 -23.06 16.52 16.85
C ARG A 100 -22.35 15.89 15.67
N LEU A 101 -21.26 16.51 15.19
CA LEU A 101 -20.42 15.94 14.14
C LEU A 101 -19.67 14.71 14.66
N ALA A 102 -19.07 14.79 15.85
CA ALA A 102 -18.41 13.64 16.49
C ALA A 102 -19.38 12.45 16.69
N ARG A 103 -20.62 12.72 17.08
CA ARG A 103 -21.69 11.70 17.15
C ARG A 103 -22.03 11.12 15.79
N HIS A 104 -22.12 11.96 14.74
CA HIS A 104 -22.38 11.49 13.38
C HIS A 104 -21.32 10.50 12.90
N TYR A 105 -20.03 10.78 13.15
CA TYR A 105 -18.94 9.84 12.87
C TYR A 105 -19.13 8.48 13.54
N ARG A 106 -19.46 8.48 14.83
CA ARG A 106 -19.68 7.24 15.60
C ARG A 106 -20.89 6.46 15.06
N ASP A 107 -22.00 7.15 14.85
CA ASP A 107 -23.24 6.55 14.38
C ASP A 107 -23.03 5.98 12.96
N LEU A 108 -22.32 6.70 12.09
CA LEU A 108 -21.94 6.26 10.74
C LEU A 108 -21.03 5.02 10.77
N ASN A 109 -19.98 5.02 11.59
CA ASN A 109 -19.10 3.86 11.77
C ASN A 109 -19.93 2.64 12.24
N GLY A 110 -20.86 2.85 13.17
CA GLY A 110 -21.78 1.81 13.64
C GLY A 110 -22.65 1.20 12.54
N VAL A 111 -23.24 2.03 11.67
CA VAL A 111 -24.05 1.54 10.53
C VAL A 111 -23.22 0.66 9.60
N TRP A 112 -22.01 1.11 9.23
CA TRP A 112 -21.12 0.34 8.36
C TRP A 112 -20.74 -1.00 8.99
N SER A 113 -20.33 -1.02 10.27
CA SER A 113 -19.96 -2.26 10.96
C SER A 113 -21.12 -3.24 11.12
N GLN A 114 -22.35 -2.76 11.36
CA GLN A 114 -23.52 -3.64 11.52
C GLN A 114 -23.96 -4.33 10.23
N HIS A 115 -23.88 -3.65 9.09
CA HIS A 115 -24.27 -4.22 7.79
C HIS A 115 -23.19 -5.14 7.20
N LEU A 116 -21.93 -4.89 7.55
CA LEU A 116 -20.77 -5.66 7.10
C LEU A 116 -20.32 -6.74 8.08
N GLY A 117 -20.83 -6.75 9.31
CA GLY A 117 -20.49 -7.73 10.32
C GLY A 117 -21.01 -9.13 9.99
N ASP A 118 -20.31 -10.13 10.51
CA ASP A 118 -20.73 -11.54 10.48
C ASP A 118 -21.02 -12.00 11.92
N GLY A 119 -22.23 -12.51 12.17
CA GLY A 119 -22.64 -13.06 13.48
C GLY A 119 -23.85 -12.37 14.13
N SER A 120 -23.92 -12.41 15.47
CA SER A 120 -25.09 -12.06 16.29
C SER A 120 -25.53 -10.59 16.28
N THR A 121 -24.73 -9.71 15.66
CA THR A 121 -25.02 -8.27 15.50
C THR A 121 -25.22 -7.86 14.04
N ALA A 122 -25.14 -8.83 13.11
CA ALA A 122 -25.28 -8.59 11.69
C ALA A 122 -26.73 -8.28 11.32
N VAL A 123 -26.95 -7.12 10.70
CA VAL A 123 -28.26 -6.76 10.14
C VAL A 123 -28.32 -7.27 8.70
N GLN A 124 -29.53 -7.56 8.21
CA GLN A 124 -29.75 -7.85 6.80
C GLN A 124 -29.20 -6.69 5.95
N ASP A 125 -28.43 -7.01 4.91
CA ASP A 125 -27.82 -5.99 4.05
C ASP A 125 -28.85 -5.38 3.09
N THR A 126 -29.64 -4.44 3.60
CA THR A 126 -30.61 -3.67 2.81
C THR A 126 -29.95 -2.54 2.02
N LEU A 127 -28.69 -2.22 2.32
CA LEU A 127 -27.95 -1.09 1.74
C LEU A 127 -27.02 -1.54 0.60
N GLY A 128 -26.81 -2.84 0.41
CA GLY A 128 -25.85 -3.36 -0.57
C GLY A 128 -24.41 -3.07 -0.17
N LEU A 129 -24.12 -2.87 1.11
CA LEU A 129 -22.77 -2.58 1.58
C LEU A 129 -21.87 -3.81 1.45
N ARG A 130 -22.40 -5.03 1.56
CA ARG A 130 -21.62 -6.27 1.45
C ARG A 130 -20.98 -6.43 0.08
N SER A 131 -21.57 -5.87 -0.98
CA SER A 131 -20.98 -5.88 -2.33
C SER A 131 -20.11 -4.64 -2.61
N SER A 132 -20.08 -3.65 -1.72
CA SER A 132 -19.28 -2.43 -1.88
C SER A 132 -17.81 -2.62 -1.43
N THR A 133 -16.91 -1.83 -2.02
CA THR A 133 -15.49 -1.75 -1.64
C THR A 133 -15.13 -0.32 -1.21
N LEU A 134 -14.46 -0.14 -0.06
CA LEU A 134 -13.96 1.16 0.43
C LEU A 134 -12.43 1.16 0.53
N ILE A 135 -11.77 1.94 -0.30
CA ILE A 135 -10.32 2.14 -0.27
C ILE A 135 -10.01 3.52 0.29
N SER A 136 -9.17 3.59 1.33
CA SER A 136 -8.71 4.86 1.90
C SER A 136 -7.23 5.08 1.64
N ILE A 137 -6.89 6.18 0.97
CA ILE A 137 -5.52 6.57 0.67
C ILE A 137 -5.15 7.78 1.53
N ALA A 138 -4.20 7.57 2.44
CA ALA A 138 -3.70 8.60 3.34
C ALA A 138 -2.50 9.36 2.72
N GLY A 139 -2.40 10.66 2.96
CA GLY A 139 -1.28 11.48 2.46
C GLY A 139 0.05 11.26 3.20
N GLY A 140 0.02 10.79 4.45
CA GLY A 140 1.22 10.62 5.28
C GLY A 140 1.67 11.93 5.91
N THR A 141 2.96 12.07 6.24
CA THR A 141 3.49 13.17 7.07
C THR A 141 3.42 14.55 6.44
N HIS A 142 3.23 14.64 5.13
CA HIS A 142 3.05 15.92 4.45
C HIS A 142 1.60 16.41 4.49
N ASP A 143 0.64 15.57 4.86
CA ASP A 143 -0.70 16.03 5.18
C ASP A 143 -0.70 16.66 6.57
N THR A 144 -0.66 17.99 6.59
CA THR A 144 -0.69 18.79 7.82
C THR A 144 -2.10 19.17 8.26
N MET A 145 -3.12 18.88 7.44
CA MET A 145 -4.52 19.18 7.76
C MET A 145 -5.20 17.99 8.44
N ILE A 146 -4.98 16.79 7.91
CA ILE A 146 -5.59 15.55 8.40
C ILE A 146 -4.49 14.62 8.87
N SER A 147 -4.54 14.29 10.17
CA SER A 147 -3.68 13.23 10.67
C SER A 147 -4.03 11.91 9.97
N SER A 148 -3.02 11.28 9.39
CA SER A 148 -3.09 9.94 8.80
C SER A 148 -3.69 8.86 9.73
N ALA A 149 -3.66 9.04 11.05
CA ALA A 149 -4.35 8.17 12.00
C ALA A 149 -5.89 8.22 11.86
N LEU A 150 -6.42 9.36 11.42
CA LEU A 150 -7.86 9.57 11.22
C LEU A 150 -8.35 8.95 9.91
N THR A 151 -7.48 8.61 8.97
CA THR A 151 -7.85 8.01 7.67
C THR A 151 -8.01 6.49 7.76
N GLU A 152 -7.85 5.90 8.95
CA GLU A 152 -7.98 4.45 9.15
C GLU A 152 -9.43 3.96 9.06
N VAL A 153 -9.68 2.97 8.21
CA VAL A 153 -11.02 2.36 8.03
C VAL A 153 -11.19 1.03 8.75
N ARG A 154 -10.09 0.39 9.16
CA ARG A 154 -10.09 -0.93 9.84
C ARG A 154 -10.88 -0.97 11.15
N THR A 155 -11.20 0.19 11.72
CA THR A 155 -12.00 0.30 12.95
C THR A 155 -13.47 -0.04 12.74
N PHE A 156 -13.98 0.05 11.51
CA PHE A 156 -15.39 -0.21 11.20
C PHE A 156 -15.61 -1.05 9.94
N LEU A 157 -14.60 -1.18 9.08
CA LEU A 157 -14.63 -1.89 7.81
C LEU A 157 -13.88 -3.23 7.94
N PRO A 158 -14.51 -4.37 7.61
CA PRO A 158 -13.82 -5.64 7.57
C PRO A 158 -12.85 -5.72 6.37
N PRO A 159 -11.77 -6.51 6.46
CA PRO A 159 -10.74 -6.56 5.42
C PRO A 159 -11.26 -7.05 4.06
N GLU A 160 -12.38 -7.78 4.02
CA GLU A 160 -13.04 -8.28 2.81
C GLU A 160 -13.76 -7.18 2.01
N ASN A 161 -13.96 -6.01 2.60
CA ASN A 161 -14.65 -4.87 2.01
C ASN A 161 -13.73 -3.67 1.77
N GLY A 162 -12.46 -3.73 2.15
CA GLY A 162 -11.52 -2.66 1.84
C GLY A 162 -10.41 -2.48 2.87
N PHE A 163 -9.63 -1.41 2.70
CA PHE A 163 -8.44 -1.16 3.49
C PHE A 163 -8.01 0.31 3.44
N THR A 164 -7.14 0.68 4.38
CA THR A 164 -6.35 1.91 4.30
C THR A 164 -4.98 1.61 3.70
N VAL A 165 -4.41 2.57 2.96
CA VAL A 165 -3.05 2.55 2.44
C VAL A 165 -2.47 3.95 2.51
N TYR A 166 -1.16 4.06 2.71
CA TYR A 166 -0.47 5.35 2.79
C TYR A 166 0.23 5.61 1.46
N SER A 167 0.22 6.85 0.96
CA SER A 167 0.91 7.20 -0.28
C SER A 167 2.41 6.87 -0.24
N THR A 168 3.01 6.85 0.95
CA THR A 168 4.39 6.43 1.18
C THR A 168 4.63 4.93 1.00
N SER A 169 3.58 4.12 1.11
CA SER A 169 3.59 2.66 0.98
C SER A 169 3.11 2.19 -0.39
N MET A 170 2.49 3.09 -1.17
CA MET A 170 1.95 2.74 -2.47
C MET A 170 3.07 2.43 -3.48
N PRO A 171 2.97 1.31 -4.22
CA PRO A 171 3.84 1.01 -5.33
C PRO A 171 4.04 2.16 -6.30
N ASN A 172 5.29 2.47 -6.62
CA ASN A 172 5.69 3.55 -7.53
C ASN A 172 5.33 4.98 -7.08
N VAL A 173 4.83 5.16 -5.84
CA VAL A 173 4.58 6.47 -5.23
C VAL A 173 5.67 6.83 -4.23
N TRP A 174 5.83 6.02 -3.18
CA TRP A 174 6.90 6.11 -2.17
C TRP A 174 7.12 7.48 -1.52
N THR A 175 6.13 8.37 -1.56
CA THR A 175 6.25 9.73 -1.06
C THR A 175 4.99 10.15 -0.32
N ALA A 176 5.17 10.97 0.71
CA ALA A 176 4.06 11.57 1.42
C ALA A 176 3.46 12.67 0.54
N ALA A 177 2.15 12.58 0.31
CA ALA A 177 1.38 13.58 -0.41
C ALA A 177 0.82 14.61 0.59
N ASP A 178 0.96 15.89 0.26
CA ASP A 178 0.24 16.96 0.95
C ASP A 178 -1.29 16.78 0.79
N HIS A 179 -2.05 17.33 1.74
CA HIS A 179 -3.50 17.20 1.83
C HIS A 179 -4.21 17.47 0.51
N ARG A 180 -3.82 18.54 -0.20
CA ARG A 180 -4.43 18.91 -1.48
C ARG A 180 -3.66 18.24 -2.63
N ALA A 181 -2.34 18.18 -2.51
CA ALA A 181 -1.49 17.60 -3.56
C ALA A 181 -1.78 16.14 -3.85
N ILE A 182 -2.39 15.39 -2.93
CA ILE A 182 -2.84 14.01 -3.17
C ILE A 182 -3.74 13.87 -4.41
N LEU A 183 -4.48 14.92 -4.78
CA LEU A 183 -5.38 14.94 -5.94
C LEU A 183 -4.65 15.01 -7.29
N TRP A 184 -3.49 15.66 -7.32
CA TRP A 184 -2.73 15.90 -8.56
C TRP A 184 -1.32 15.32 -8.52
N CYS A 185 -0.97 14.59 -7.46
CA CYS A 185 0.29 13.85 -7.39
C CYS A 185 0.30 12.81 -8.51
N ASN A 186 1.13 13.05 -9.53
CA ASN A 186 1.18 12.23 -10.74
C ASN A 186 1.41 10.74 -10.43
N GLN A 187 2.22 10.41 -9.43
CA GLN A 187 2.43 9.02 -9.01
C GLN A 187 1.15 8.39 -8.44
N VAL A 188 0.46 9.08 -7.52
CA VAL A 188 -0.81 8.61 -6.93
C VAL A 188 -1.88 8.46 -8.01
N VAL A 189 -2.06 9.49 -8.85
CA VAL A 189 -3.06 9.50 -9.93
C VAL A 189 -2.83 8.36 -10.92
N LYS A 190 -1.57 8.08 -11.31
CA LYS A 190 -1.23 6.96 -12.20
C LYS A 190 -1.51 5.61 -11.58
N SER A 191 -1.12 5.40 -10.33
CA SER A 191 -1.38 4.15 -9.59
C SER A 191 -2.89 3.91 -9.45
N LEU A 192 -3.65 4.93 -9.07
CA LEU A 192 -5.11 4.84 -8.96
C LEU A 192 -5.78 4.61 -10.31
N SER A 193 -5.34 5.31 -11.36
CA SER A 193 -5.89 5.15 -12.71
C SER A 193 -5.71 3.73 -13.22
N ARG A 194 -4.53 3.13 -13.01
CA ARG A 194 -4.29 1.72 -13.38
C ARG A 194 -5.25 0.78 -12.65
N ALA A 195 -5.38 0.94 -11.33
CA ALA A 195 -6.33 0.15 -10.54
C ALA A 195 -7.77 0.31 -11.04
N LEU A 196 -8.20 1.54 -11.36
CA LEU A 196 -9.54 1.82 -11.89
C LEU A 196 -9.77 1.12 -13.23
N PHE A 197 -8.83 1.18 -14.17
CA PHE A 197 -9.00 0.51 -15.47
C PHE A 197 -9.05 -1.02 -15.36
N GLU A 198 -8.36 -1.59 -14.38
CA GLU A 198 -8.34 -3.05 -14.18
C GLU A 198 -9.60 -3.61 -13.49
N VAL A 199 -10.33 -2.78 -12.73
CA VAL A 199 -11.60 -3.22 -12.11
C VAL A 199 -12.81 -3.12 -13.02
N VAL A 200 -12.68 -2.54 -14.21
CA VAL A 200 -13.80 -2.31 -15.14
C VAL A 200 -14.26 -3.62 -15.79
N ASP A 201 -15.59 -3.83 -15.79
CA ASP A 201 -16.24 -4.89 -16.55
C ASP A 201 -17.44 -4.30 -17.31
N SER A 202 -17.27 -4.05 -18.60
CA SER A 202 -18.33 -3.48 -19.44
C SER A 202 -19.53 -4.41 -19.63
N ALA A 203 -19.34 -5.72 -19.48
CA ALA A 203 -20.40 -6.74 -19.64
C ALA A 203 -21.31 -6.85 -18.41
N SER A 204 -20.92 -6.26 -17.28
CA SER A 204 -21.72 -6.19 -16.06
C SER A 204 -22.53 -4.89 -15.99
N PRO A 205 -23.81 -4.92 -15.54
CA PRO A 205 -24.54 -3.69 -15.18
C PRO A 205 -23.84 -2.87 -14.10
N GLN A 206 -23.08 -3.51 -13.20
CA GLN A 206 -22.31 -2.82 -12.16
C GLN A 206 -21.07 -2.10 -12.72
N LYS A 207 -20.72 -2.34 -13.99
CA LYS A 207 -19.56 -1.79 -14.70
C LYS A 207 -18.20 -2.09 -14.07
N THR A 208 -18.18 -2.96 -13.08
CA THR A 208 -16.99 -3.42 -12.40
C THR A 208 -17.05 -4.93 -12.16
N ILE A 209 -15.88 -5.58 -12.05
CA ILE A 209 -15.75 -6.98 -11.65
C ILE A 209 -16.30 -7.22 -10.23
N GLY A 210 -16.37 -8.49 -9.79
CA GLY A 210 -16.92 -8.84 -8.48
C GLY A 210 -16.11 -8.24 -7.32
N ARG A 211 -16.76 -7.96 -6.17
CA ARG A 211 -16.13 -7.33 -4.99
C ARG A 211 -14.79 -7.95 -4.58
N ALA A 212 -14.73 -9.27 -4.46
CA ALA A 212 -13.51 -9.98 -4.04
C ALA A 212 -12.35 -9.76 -5.04
N GLU A 213 -12.64 -9.86 -6.34
CA GLU A 213 -11.67 -9.64 -7.40
C GLU A 213 -11.24 -8.16 -7.49
N ARG A 214 -12.18 -7.21 -7.32
CA ARG A 214 -11.86 -5.78 -7.23
C ARG A 214 -10.90 -5.49 -6.09
N LEU A 215 -11.15 -6.08 -4.92
CA LEU A 215 -10.31 -5.89 -3.75
C LEU A 215 -8.91 -6.47 -3.99
N GLU A 216 -8.80 -7.60 -4.70
CA GLU A 216 -7.51 -8.15 -5.12
C GLU A 216 -6.75 -7.19 -6.05
N VAL A 217 -7.43 -6.60 -7.05
CA VAL A 217 -6.85 -5.59 -7.93
C VAL A 217 -6.37 -4.37 -7.13
N PHE A 218 -7.20 -3.82 -6.24
CA PHE A 218 -6.79 -2.68 -5.41
C PHE A 218 -5.62 -3.02 -4.48
N ASN A 219 -5.61 -4.20 -3.86
CA ASN A 219 -4.49 -4.64 -3.03
C ASN A 219 -3.18 -4.73 -3.84
N ARG A 220 -3.25 -5.32 -5.04
CA ARG A 220 -2.10 -5.43 -5.95
C ARG A 220 -1.55 -4.05 -6.34
N GLU A 221 -2.42 -3.17 -6.83
CA GLU A 221 -2.02 -1.88 -7.40
C GLU A 221 -1.66 -0.83 -6.35
N LEU A 222 -2.26 -0.88 -5.16
CA LEU A 222 -2.15 0.17 -4.15
C LEU A 222 -1.38 -0.22 -2.90
N GLN A 223 -1.49 -1.45 -2.39
CA GLN A 223 -0.71 -1.90 -1.21
C GLN A 223 0.59 -2.60 -1.57
N GLY A 224 0.74 -3.01 -2.83
CA GLY A 224 1.90 -3.79 -3.25
C GLY A 224 1.89 -5.17 -2.60
N THR A 225 0.86 -5.96 -2.86
CA THR A 225 1.06 -7.42 -2.88
C THR A 225 1.51 -7.79 -4.29
N ILE A 226 2.65 -8.46 -4.33
CA ILE A 226 3.41 -8.74 -5.53
C ILE A 226 2.70 -9.84 -6.30
N ARG A 227 1.72 -9.45 -7.13
CA ARG A 227 0.93 -10.38 -7.96
C ARG A 227 1.09 -10.11 -9.45
N SER A 228 1.14 -11.24 -10.14
CA SER A 228 1.62 -11.48 -11.49
C SER A 228 0.58 -11.18 -12.57
N ALA A 229 1.02 -10.83 -13.78
CA ALA A 229 0.21 -10.80 -14.99
C ALA A 229 0.81 -11.72 -16.07
N ASP A 230 -0.05 -12.45 -16.79
CA ASP A 230 0.32 -13.50 -17.75
C ASP A 230 0.85 -12.95 -19.09
N ALA A 231 1.94 -13.54 -19.60
CA ALA A 231 2.34 -13.49 -21.01
C ALA A 231 3.35 -14.64 -21.32
N ASN A 232 3.07 -15.41 -22.37
CA ASN A 232 3.84 -16.59 -22.78
C ASN A 232 4.95 -16.24 -23.79
N ASP A 233 6.18 -16.71 -23.56
CA ASP A 233 7.25 -16.86 -24.56
C ASP A 233 8.26 -17.94 -24.09
N PRO A 234 8.89 -18.77 -24.96
CA PRO A 234 9.80 -19.83 -24.55
C PRO A 234 11.28 -19.43 -24.72
N LEU A 235 12.09 -19.50 -23.66
CA LEU A 235 13.56 -19.39 -23.74
C LEU A 235 14.24 -20.30 -22.69
N TRP A 236 15.40 -20.86 -23.05
CA TRP A 236 16.17 -21.85 -22.26
C TRP A 236 17.62 -21.41 -22.02
N GLN A 237 18.11 -21.63 -20.78
CA GLN A 237 19.50 -21.85 -20.37
C GLN A 237 19.53 -22.46 -18.94
N ASP A 238 20.64 -23.10 -18.56
CA ASP A 238 20.77 -23.85 -17.30
C ASP A 238 20.65 -22.97 -16.03
N PRO A 239 20.08 -23.49 -14.93
CA PRO A 239 19.84 -22.72 -13.71
C PRO A 239 21.11 -22.46 -12.88
N GLU A 240 21.23 -21.23 -12.38
CA GLU A 240 22.19 -20.84 -11.35
C GLU A 240 21.49 -20.71 -9.97
N ASP A 241 22.25 -20.87 -8.89
CA ASP A 241 21.73 -20.75 -7.51
C ASP A 241 21.73 -19.29 -7.00
N THR A 242 22.52 -18.40 -7.61
CA THR A 242 22.58 -16.97 -7.33
C THR A 242 23.13 -16.26 -8.57
N ILE A 243 22.50 -15.17 -8.99
CA ILE A 243 22.92 -14.38 -10.15
C ILE A 243 23.44 -13.03 -9.65
N ARG A 244 24.72 -12.74 -9.85
CA ARG A 244 25.28 -11.41 -9.64
C ARG A 244 26.12 -11.00 -10.83
N LEU A 245 25.63 -10.02 -11.56
CA LEU A 245 26.18 -9.63 -12.85
C LEU A 245 26.37 -8.12 -12.90
N THR A 246 27.53 -7.73 -13.44
CA THR A 246 27.82 -6.37 -13.88
C THR A 246 28.00 -6.40 -15.40
N GLY A 247 27.34 -5.50 -16.10
CA GLY A 247 27.37 -5.47 -17.56
C GLY A 247 28.70 -4.96 -18.11
N GLU A 248 29.38 -5.80 -18.90
CA GLU A 248 30.21 -5.36 -20.00
C GLU A 248 29.38 -5.44 -21.29
N GLN A 249 29.58 -4.51 -22.22
CA GLN A 249 28.75 -4.28 -23.41
C GLN A 249 28.40 -5.60 -24.15
N ALA A 250 27.21 -6.14 -23.89
CA ALA A 250 26.79 -7.43 -24.44
C ALA A 250 25.95 -7.25 -25.71
N ASP A 251 26.26 -8.05 -26.73
CA ASP A 251 25.56 -8.06 -28.02
C ASP A 251 24.29 -8.93 -27.91
N GLY A 252 23.24 -8.40 -27.25
CA GLY A 252 21.91 -9.04 -27.18
C GLY A 252 21.34 -9.22 -25.76
N THR A 253 20.07 -9.62 -25.69
CA THR A 253 19.37 -9.97 -24.43
C THR A 253 19.76 -11.39 -24.01
N LYS A 254 20.25 -11.57 -22.77
CA LYS A 254 20.52 -12.90 -22.19
C LYS A 254 19.40 -13.26 -21.23
N SER A 255 19.01 -14.53 -21.17
CA SER A 255 18.00 -15.02 -20.24
C SER A 255 18.67 -15.81 -19.13
N TYR A 256 18.49 -15.36 -17.90
CA TYR A 256 19.03 -16.02 -16.71
C TYR A 256 17.96 -16.81 -16.00
N GLN A 257 18.32 -17.95 -15.44
CA GLN A 257 17.40 -18.87 -14.80
C GLN A 257 17.80 -19.12 -13.34
N LEU A 258 16.84 -19.03 -12.42
CA LEU A 258 17.01 -19.42 -11.03
C LEU A 258 16.04 -20.56 -10.69
N SER A 259 16.55 -21.64 -10.09
CA SER A 259 15.70 -22.74 -9.63
C SER A 259 14.91 -22.32 -8.39
N VAL A 260 13.59 -22.56 -8.38
CA VAL A 260 12.79 -22.40 -7.16
C VAL A 260 13.13 -23.57 -6.23
N PRO A 261 13.64 -23.32 -5.01
CA PRO A 261 14.04 -24.37 -4.10
C PRO A 261 12.88 -25.34 -3.81
N PRO A 262 13.12 -26.63 -3.55
CA PRO A 262 12.06 -27.59 -3.22
C PRO A 262 11.35 -27.23 -1.91
N LYS A 263 10.14 -27.73 -1.65
CA LYS A 263 9.35 -27.39 -0.44
C LYS A 263 10.03 -27.74 0.88
N SER A 264 10.99 -28.66 0.83
CA SER A 264 11.85 -29.04 1.94
C SER A 264 12.98 -28.04 2.24
N SER A 265 13.28 -27.12 1.33
CA SER A 265 14.27 -26.06 1.55
C SER A 265 13.70 -24.98 2.47
N ASN A 266 14.57 -24.42 3.31
CA ASN A 266 14.29 -23.27 4.16
C ASN A 266 14.28 -21.92 3.40
N LEU A 267 14.71 -21.89 2.13
CA LEU A 267 14.65 -20.69 1.30
C LEU A 267 13.20 -20.41 0.89
N ASP A 268 12.72 -19.21 1.21
CA ASP A 268 11.30 -18.85 1.11
C ASP A 268 11.02 -17.55 0.35
N THR A 269 12.06 -16.79 0.01
CA THR A 269 11.92 -15.46 -0.59
C THR A 269 12.92 -15.28 -1.72
N PHE A 270 12.43 -14.93 -2.90
CA PHE A 270 13.25 -14.48 -4.03
C PHE A 270 13.41 -12.97 -3.96
N LEU A 271 14.64 -12.49 -4.08
CA LEU A 271 14.99 -11.08 -4.08
C LEU A 271 15.78 -10.75 -5.34
N MET A 272 15.34 -9.75 -6.10
CA MET A 272 16.09 -9.22 -7.24
C MET A 272 16.17 -7.70 -7.19
N MET A 273 17.37 -7.19 -7.47
CA MET A 273 17.68 -5.77 -7.57
C MET A 273 18.45 -5.49 -8.85
N THR A 274 18.09 -4.40 -9.53
CA THR A 274 18.74 -3.98 -10.78
C THR A 274 18.50 -2.50 -11.06
N ASP A 275 19.40 -1.87 -11.80
CA ASP A 275 19.22 -0.53 -12.39
C ASP A 275 18.89 -0.59 -13.90
N SER A 276 18.86 -1.80 -14.49
CA SER A 276 18.58 -2.00 -15.91
C SER A 276 17.11 -1.82 -16.24
N SER A 277 16.81 -1.23 -17.39
CA SER A 277 15.44 -1.02 -17.87
C SER A 277 14.85 -2.19 -18.65
N ALA A 278 15.66 -3.20 -18.96
CA ALA A 278 15.29 -4.34 -19.79
C ALA A 278 15.48 -5.66 -19.03
N SER A 279 15.09 -5.65 -17.75
CA SER A 279 14.88 -6.83 -16.95
C SER A 279 13.37 -6.98 -16.78
N ASP A 280 12.85 -8.15 -17.07
CA ASP A 280 11.51 -8.54 -16.62
C ASP A 280 11.68 -9.85 -15.86
N VAL A 281 10.83 -10.12 -14.87
CA VAL A 281 10.87 -11.38 -14.12
C VAL A 281 9.68 -12.23 -14.50
N PHE A 282 9.91 -13.51 -14.79
CA PHE A 282 8.87 -14.47 -15.13
C PHE A 282 8.94 -15.67 -14.19
N ALA A 283 7.78 -16.12 -13.71
CA ALA A 283 7.67 -17.36 -12.93
C ALA A 283 7.15 -18.49 -13.83
N CYS A 284 7.85 -19.62 -13.86
CA CYS A 284 7.66 -20.71 -14.80
C CYS A 284 7.12 -21.98 -14.13
N ARG A 285 6.08 -22.58 -14.71
CA ARG A 285 5.51 -23.88 -14.27
C ARG A 285 6.01 -25.04 -15.15
N ARG A 286 6.36 -26.17 -14.53
CA ARG A 286 6.73 -27.41 -15.23
C ARG A 286 5.48 -28.26 -15.54
N ASN A 287 5.48 -29.00 -16.66
CA ASN A 287 4.48 -30.06 -16.90
C ASN A 287 4.84 -31.35 -16.15
N ALA A 288 3.85 -32.11 -15.68
CA ALA A 288 4.10 -33.36 -14.98
C ALA A 288 4.69 -34.47 -15.88
N ASP A 289 4.49 -34.37 -17.20
CA ASP A 289 4.82 -35.42 -18.16
C ASP A 289 6.10 -35.15 -18.99
N SER A 290 6.80 -34.03 -18.77
CA SER A 290 8.07 -33.72 -19.43
C SER A 290 9.11 -33.22 -18.41
N ASN A 291 10.31 -33.80 -18.44
CA ASN A 291 11.38 -33.43 -17.50
C ASN A 291 11.93 -32.01 -17.75
N GLU A 292 11.61 -31.36 -18.88
CA GLU A 292 12.43 -30.25 -19.38
C GLU A 292 11.65 -29.10 -20.06
N SER A 293 10.36 -28.86 -19.75
CA SER A 293 9.67 -27.68 -20.32
C SER A 293 8.86 -26.79 -19.37
N CYS A 294 9.11 -25.46 -19.42
CA CYS A 294 8.25 -24.42 -18.84
C CYS A 294 7.03 -24.27 -19.76
N THR A 295 5.85 -24.60 -19.25
CA THR A 295 4.61 -24.59 -20.05
C THR A 295 3.84 -23.29 -19.96
N THR A 296 4.09 -22.49 -18.92
CA THR A 296 3.44 -21.20 -18.70
C THR A 296 4.39 -20.32 -17.92
N ALA A 297 4.61 -19.10 -18.42
CA ALA A 297 5.41 -18.08 -17.79
C ALA A 297 4.51 -16.91 -17.38
N THR A 298 4.59 -16.48 -16.12
CA THR A 298 3.82 -15.33 -15.64
C THR A 298 4.75 -14.20 -15.26
N LYS A 299 4.58 -13.03 -15.90
CA LYS A 299 5.39 -11.84 -15.63
C LYS A 299 5.08 -11.32 -14.22
N ARG A 300 6.13 -11.01 -13.47
CA ARG A 300 6.07 -10.48 -12.11
C ARG A 300 6.34 -8.99 -12.13
N THR A 301 5.67 -8.27 -11.25
CA THR A 301 5.71 -6.81 -11.21
C THR A 301 7.01 -6.32 -10.59
N GLU A 302 7.73 -5.50 -11.35
CA GLU A 302 8.90 -4.80 -10.84
C GLU A 302 8.49 -3.45 -10.24
N TYR A 303 9.02 -3.14 -9.07
CA TYR A 303 8.78 -1.88 -8.40
C TYR A 303 9.98 -0.96 -8.54
N ARG A 304 9.76 0.27 -9.00
CA ARG A 304 10.80 1.31 -8.93
C ARG A 304 10.89 1.79 -7.50
N ILE A 305 12.03 1.64 -6.85
CA ILE A 305 12.22 2.07 -5.46
C ILE A 305 13.05 3.36 -5.38
N PRO A 306 12.94 4.14 -4.29
CA PRO A 306 13.80 5.28 -4.07
C PRO A 306 15.26 4.85 -3.97
N GLY A 307 16.12 5.59 -4.66
CA GLY A 307 17.54 5.27 -4.82
C GLY A 307 17.94 5.32 -6.28
N ARG A 308 19.18 5.75 -6.52
CA ARG A 308 19.75 5.80 -7.86
C ARG A 308 21.17 5.24 -7.85
N VAL A 309 21.47 4.46 -8.87
CA VAL A 309 22.85 4.07 -9.20
C VAL A 309 23.17 4.73 -10.52
N LYS A 310 24.23 5.55 -10.55
CA LYS A 310 24.66 6.28 -11.77
C LYS A 310 23.49 7.02 -12.46
N SER A 311 22.64 7.69 -11.67
CA SER A 311 21.43 8.41 -12.10
C SER A 311 20.25 7.58 -12.60
N LYS A 312 20.38 6.25 -12.72
CA LYS A 312 19.30 5.33 -13.08
C LYS A 312 18.49 4.91 -11.85
N PRO A 313 17.16 4.76 -11.96
CA PRO A 313 16.32 4.34 -10.85
C PRO A 313 16.59 2.87 -10.50
N LEU A 314 16.61 2.57 -9.21
CA LEU A 314 16.66 1.19 -8.74
C LEU A 314 15.30 0.51 -8.88
N ARG A 315 15.32 -0.77 -9.26
CA ARG A 315 14.17 -1.65 -9.32
C ARG A 315 14.35 -2.80 -8.35
N LEU A 316 13.24 -3.20 -7.74
CA LEU A 316 13.16 -4.26 -6.76
C LEU A 316 12.03 -5.22 -7.13
N VAL A 317 12.33 -6.50 -7.06
CA VAL A 317 11.35 -7.60 -7.08
C VAL A 317 11.57 -8.43 -5.84
N VAL A 318 10.50 -8.63 -5.07
CA VAL A 318 10.47 -9.57 -3.94
C VAL A 318 9.38 -10.57 -4.26
N LEU A 319 9.62 -11.88 -4.19
CA LEU A 319 8.54 -12.86 -4.37
C LEU A 319 8.60 -13.81 -3.18
N HIS A 320 7.52 -13.95 -2.44
CA HIS A 320 7.46 -15.02 -1.45
C HIS A 320 7.15 -16.33 -2.17
N ARG A 321 7.62 -17.43 -1.60
CA ARG A 321 7.38 -18.78 -2.11
C ARG A 321 5.89 -19.08 -2.30
N GLY A 322 5.03 -18.54 -1.43
CA GLY A 322 3.57 -18.64 -1.58
C GLY A 322 3.06 -18.03 -2.89
N ASP A 323 3.67 -16.94 -3.35
CA ASP A 323 3.30 -16.22 -4.58
C ASP A 323 3.73 -16.96 -5.86
N LEU A 324 4.71 -17.86 -5.72
CA LEU A 324 5.21 -18.71 -6.80
C LEU A 324 4.32 -19.94 -7.02
N GLY A 325 3.48 -20.33 -6.05
CA GLY A 325 2.54 -21.45 -6.18
C GLY A 325 3.23 -22.76 -6.57
N ASN A 326 2.94 -23.25 -7.79
CA ASN A 326 3.55 -24.47 -8.36
C ASN A 326 4.70 -24.16 -9.34
N CYS A 327 5.20 -22.94 -9.37
CA CYS A 327 6.34 -22.58 -10.21
C CYS A 327 7.60 -23.29 -9.71
N VAL A 328 8.41 -23.73 -10.65
CA VAL A 328 9.64 -24.50 -10.39
C VAL A 328 10.88 -23.69 -10.76
N THR A 329 10.71 -22.64 -11.56
CA THR A 329 11.81 -21.87 -12.13
C THR A 329 11.43 -20.39 -12.23
N ILE A 330 12.40 -19.50 -12.02
CA ILE A 330 12.30 -18.07 -12.27
C ILE A 330 13.19 -17.73 -13.47
N LEU A 331 12.66 -17.01 -14.46
CA LEU A 331 13.38 -16.55 -15.63
C LEU A 331 13.51 -15.03 -15.61
N ILE A 332 14.70 -14.54 -15.96
CA ILE A 332 15.06 -13.13 -15.97
C ILE A 332 15.75 -12.83 -17.31
N PRO A 333 15.02 -12.49 -18.38
CA PRO A 333 15.61 -11.87 -19.55
C PRO A 333 16.17 -10.50 -19.14
N ALA A 334 17.48 -10.34 -19.22
CA ALA A 334 18.15 -9.09 -18.93
C ALA A 334 19.11 -8.71 -20.06
N LYS A 335 18.98 -7.47 -20.53
CA LYS A 335 19.96 -6.82 -21.40
C LYS A 335 20.71 -5.76 -20.61
N LEU A 336 21.83 -6.14 -20.02
CA LEU A 336 22.67 -5.25 -19.23
C LEU A 336 23.52 -4.38 -20.15
N GLY A 337 23.34 -3.06 -20.05
CA GLY A 337 24.25 -2.09 -20.64
C GLY A 337 25.58 -2.02 -19.89
N HIS A 338 26.54 -1.28 -20.46
CA HIS A 338 27.76 -0.92 -19.74
C HIS A 338 27.38 -0.29 -18.40
N ASP A 339 28.04 -0.72 -17.32
CA ASP A 339 27.86 -0.21 -15.96
C ASP A 339 26.53 -0.51 -15.24
N GLU A 340 25.62 -1.27 -15.87
CA GLU A 340 24.38 -1.76 -15.23
C GLU A 340 24.63 -3.05 -14.43
N PHE A 341 23.76 -3.35 -13.48
CA PHE A 341 23.86 -4.56 -12.68
C PHE A 341 22.55 -5.33 -12.58
N LEU A 342 22.66 -6.63 -12.33
CA LEU A 342 21.58 -7.51 -11.93
C LEU A 342 22.06 -8.36 -10.75
N SER A 343 21.37 -8.27 -9.62
CA SER A 343 21.57 -9.15 -8.48
C SER A 343 20.26 -9.86 -8.18
N ALA A 344 20.26 -11.19 -8.18
CA ALA A 344 19.11 -12.01 -7.83
C ALA A 344 19.55 -13.21 -6.98
N GLU A 345 18.85 -13.44 -5.87
CA GLU A 345 19.15 -14.51 -4.93
C GLU A 345 17.89 -15.07 -4.28
N MET A 346 17.94 -16.34 -3.88
CA MET A 346 16.97 -16.96 -2.97
C MET A 346 17.49 -16.84 -1.55
N ILE A 347 16.68 -16.30 -0.65
CA ILE A 347 17.01 -16.15 0.77
C ILE A 347 15.98 -16.88 1.63
N ASN A 348 16.40 -17.25 2.84
CA ASN A 348 15.50 -17.56 3.94
C ASN A 348 15.31 -16.26 4.72
N GLU A 349 14.12 -15.68 4.68
CA GLU A 349 13.87 -14.41 5.36
C GLU A 349 14.08 -14.54 6.88
N ALA A 350 13.76 -15.69 7.47
CA ALA A 350 13.92 -15.92 8.90
C ALA A 350 15.39 -15.83 9.37
N ASP A 351 16.34 -16.28 8.55
CA ASP A 351 17.78 -16.20 8.85
C ASP A 351 18.31 -14.76 8.74
N SER A 352 17.53 -13.88 8.11
CA SER A 352 17.85 -12.45 7.93
C SER A 352 17.26 -11.58 9.06
N VAL A 353 16.47 -12.15 9.98
CA VAL A 353 15.80 -11.41 11.06
C VAL A 353 16.68 -11.35 12.31
N LEU A 354 16.91 -10.13 12.80
CA LEU A 354 17.52 -9.83 14.08
C LEU A 354 16.46 -9.23 15.00
N GLU A 355 16.03 -9.99 16.01
CA GLU A 355 15.14 -9.48 17.04
C GLU A 355 15.92 -8.69 18.10
N ILE A 356 15.58 -7.42 18.24
CA ILE A 356 16.19 -6.50 19.20
C ILE A 356 15.23 -6.35 20.37
N LEU A 357 15.38 -7.25 21.34
CA LEU A 357 14.69 -7.20 22.62
C LEU A 357 15.39 -6.17 23.50
N SER A 358 14.79 -4.98 23.66
CA SER A 358 15.43 -3.86 24.34
C SER A 358 15.80 -4.16 25.80
N SER A 359 17.10 -4.07 26.13
CA SER A 359 17.58 -3.86 27.51
C SER A 359 18.29 -2.51 27.71
N GLN A 360 18.44 -1.70 26.65
CA GLN A 360 19.07 -0.38 26.73
C GLN A 360 18.06 0.71 26.34
N PHE A 361 17.83 1.64 27.27
CA PHE A 361 16.90 2.73 27.11
C PHE A 361 17.32 3.66 25.96
N GLY A 362 16.51 3.69 24.91
CA GLY A 362 16.35 4.81 23.99
C GLY A 362 17.19 4.80 22.71
N ASN A 363 18.46 4.41 22.78
CA ASN A 363 19.34 4.41 21.61
C ASN A 363 19.81 2.99 21.28
N LEU A 364 19.93 2.70 19.98
CA LEU A 364 20.43 1.45 19.44
C LEU A 364 21.64 1.76 18.55
N ASP A 365 22.71 0.99 18.68
CA ASP A 365 23.85 1.04 17.78
C ASP A 365 24.31 -0.40 17.51
N VAL A 366 24.16 -0.86 16.28
CA VAL A 366 24.41 -2.26 15.90
C VAL A 366 25.22 -2.29 14.61
N SER A 367 26.19 -3.20 14.58
CA SER A 367 26.99 -3.52 13.39
C SER A 367 26.79 -4.98 13.05
N VAL A 368 26.31 -5.27 11.84
CA VAL A 368 25.92 -6.62 11.41
C VAL A 368 26.75 -7.04 10.18
N PRO A 369 27.44 -8.19 10.20
CA PRO A 369 28.03 -8.75 8.99
C PRO A 369 26.93 -9.25 8.05
N LEU A 370 27.04 -8.95 6.75
CA LEU A 370 26.04 -9.35 5.77
C LEU A 370 26.41 -10.69 5.12
N ASN A 371 25.50 -11.66 5.19
CA ASN A 371 25.61 -12.93 4.47
C ASN A 371 24.66 -12.99 3.25
N ALA A 372 23.66 -12.13 3.22
CA ALA A 372 22.66 -11.98 2.16
C ALA A 372 22.36 -10.49 1.95
N ALA A 373 21.68 -10.14 0.86
CA ALA A 373 21.38 -8.75 0.54
C ALA A 373 20.27 -8.13 1.40
N LEU A 374 19.49 -8.94 2.13
CA LEU A 374 18.46 -8.49 3.05
C LEU A 374 18.89 -8.68 4.50
N THR A 375 18.69 -7.68 5.34
CA THR A 375 18.76 -7.78 6.79
C THR A 375 17.55 -7.09 7.40
N THR A 376 16.86 -7.75 8.33
CA THR A 376 15.64 -7.25 8.96
C THR A 376 15.86 -7.06 10.45
N PHE A 377 15.78 -5.82 10.93
CA PHE A 377 15.79 -5.50 12.35
C PHE A 377 14.36 -5.41 12.85
N ARG A 378 13.99 -6.28 13.79
CA ARG A 378 12.68 -6.24 14.45
C ARG A 378 12.84 -5.68 15.85
N ILE A 379 12.15 -4.58 16.14
CA ILE A 379 12.22 -3.87 17.41
C ILE A 379 10.80 -3.79 18.01
N PRO A 380 10.35 -4.85 18.71
CA PRO A 380 8.98 -4.92 19.23
C PRO A 380 8.63 -3.80 20.22
N SER A 381 9.64 -3.26 20.93
CA SER A 381 9.45 -2.21 21.92
C SER A 381 9.12 -0.84 21.32
N ILE A 382 9.46 -0.60 20.05
CA ILE A 382 9.13 0.64 19.35
C ILE A 382 7.78 0.47 18.68
N THR A 383 6.75 1.01 19.31
CA THR A 383 5.38 0.96 18.84
C THR A 383 4.93 2.34 18.33
N ASN A 384 3.67 2.47 17.91
CA ASN A 384 3.05 3.73 17.46
C ASN A 384 2.78 4.72 18.63
N GLY A 385 3.77 4.88 19.51
CA GLY A 385 3.77 5.71 20.70
C GLY A 385 4.12 7.19 20.43
N PRO A 386 4.24 8.01 21.49
CA PRO A 386 4.63 9.42 21.37
C PRO A 386 6.12 9.60 21.06
N LEU A 387 6.97 8.63 21.41
CA LEU A 387 8.39 8.69 21.14
C LEU A 387 8.65 8.55 19.63
N LYS A 388 9.44 9.48 19.10
CA LYS A 388 9.92 9.52 17.73
C LYS A 388 11.42 9.20 17.72
N TYR A 389 11.87 8.59 16.64
CA TYR A 389 13.23 8.10 16.52
C TYR A 389 13.84 8.57 15.21
N THR A 390 15.13 8.87 15.21
CA THR A 390 15.93 9.06 13.99
C THR A 390 16.79 7.83 13.77
N VAL A 391 16.84 7.36 12.53
CA VAL A 391 17.72 6.27 12.11
C VAL A 391 18.82 6.79 11.19
N GLN A 392 20.00 6.21 11.34
CA GLN A 392 21.17 6.38 10.49
C GLN A 392 21.64 5.00 10.06
N TRP A 393 22.03 4.84 8.81
CA TRP A 393 22.59 3.58 8.33
C TRP A 393 23.73 3.82 7.36
N SER A 394 24.75 2.97 7.42
CA SER A 394 25.90 3.09 6.52
C SER A 394 26.57 1.75 6.30
N GLN A 395 27.22 1.62 5.15
CA GLN A 395 28.03 0.46 4.82
C GLN A 395 29.29 0.95 4.11
N HIS A 396 30.44 0.42 4.53
CA HIS A 396 31.73 0.77 3.95
C HIS A 396 32.25 -0.39 3.10
N CYS A 397 32.62 -0.10 1.86
CA CYS A 397 33.24 -1.05 0.93
C CYS A 397 34.75 -0.76 0.84
N LYS A 398 35.58 -1.77 0.54
CA LYS A 398 37.03 -1.54 0.40
C LYS A 398 37.33 -0.70 -0.83
N GLU A 399 36.59 -0.94 -1.91
CA GLU A 399 36.66 -0.18 -3.15
C GLU A 399 35.27 0.37 -3.53
N PRO A 400 35.17 1.60 -4.07
CA PRO A 400 33.89 2.18 -4.47
C PRO A 400 33.16 1.39 -5.57
N THR A 401 33.90 0.67 -6.41
CA THR A 401 33.38 -0.16 -7.51
C THR A 401 32.88 -1.53 -7.05
N GLN A 402 33.11 -1.89 -5.79
CA GLN A 402 32.73 -3.18 -5.22
C GLN A 402 31.22 -3.28 -4.92
N ALA A 403 30.57 -2.15 -4.64
CA ALA A 403 29.13 -2.10 -4.38
C ALA A 403 28.34 -2.00 -5.68
N LEU A 404 27.38 -2.91 -5.88
CA LEU A 404 26.40 -2.82 -6.95
C LEU A 404 25.37 -1.72 -6.69
N PHE A 405 24.97 -1.54 -5.42
CA PHE A 405 24.00 -0.54 -5.01
C PHE A 405 24.26 -0.02 -3.58
N PRO A 406 23.88 1.23 -3.26
CA PRO A 406 23.96 1.76 -1.91
C PRO A 406 22.92 1.11 -1.00
N PRO A 407 23.14 1.04 0.33
CA PRO A 407 22.19 0.44 1.24
C PRO A 407 20.88 1.24 1.30
N ILE A 408 19.75 0.56 1.18
CA ILE A 408 18.40 1.13 1.17
C ILE A 408 17.65 0.64 2.39
N LEU A 409 17.06 1.57 3.15
CA LEU A 409 16.29 1.25 4.33
C LEU A 409 14.79 1.42 4.05
N HIS A 410 14.03 0.39 4.38
CA HIS A 410 12.57 0.37 4.34
C HIS A 410 12.03 0.18 5.76
N GLN A 411 11.23 1.14 6.23
CA GLN A 411 10.52 1.01 7.50
C GLN A 411 9.10 0.46 7.27
N SER A 412 8.62 -0.34 8.21
CA SER A 412 7.22 -0.76 8.26
C SER A 412 6.76 -1.01 9.69
N PHE A 413 5.45 -0.94 9.89
CA PHE A 413 4.78 -1.29 11.14
C PHE A 413 3.66 -2.28 10.82
N ARG A 414 3.82 -3.58 11.07
CA ARG A 414 2.89 -4.63 10.60
C ARG A 414 1.43 -4.45 11.06
N SER A 415 1.24 -3.88 12.24
CA SER A 415 -0.09 -3.58 12.79
C SER A 415 -0.86 -2.53 11.98
N THR A 416 -0.16 -1.71 11.19
CA THR A 416 -0.69 -0.73 10.25
C THR A 416 -0.31 -1.13 8.82
N SER A 417 -1.00 -0.63 7.80
CA SER A 417 -0.49 -0.69 6.42
C SER A 417 0.59 0.37 6.16
N GLU A 418 1.25 0.88 7.20
CA GLU A 418 2.28 1.92 7.11
C GLU A 418 3.63 1.31 6.78
N ALA A 419 4.17 1.75 5.66
CA ALA A 419 5.48 1.43 5.15
C ALA A 419 6.06 2.63 4.36
N LYS A 420 7.37 2.82 4.40
CA LYS A 420 8.05 3.81 3.53
C LYS A 420 9.54 3.50 3.40
N PHE A 421 10.10 3.87 2.27
CA PHE A 421 11.55 3.92 2.09
C PHE A 421 12.12 5.21 2.70
N LEU A 422 13.25 5.09 3.37
CA LEU A 422 14.02 6.22 3.88
C LEU A 422 15.14 6.53 2.89
N THR A 423 15.22 7.79 2.46
CA THR A 423 16.12 8.21 1.38
C THR A 423 17.41 8.84 1.86
N ASP A 424 17.48 9.31 3.11
CA ASP A 424 18.67 9.96 3.67
C ASP A 424 19.34 9.05 4.72
N PRO A 425 20.47 8.41 4.38
CA PRO A 425 21.20 7.53 5.29
C PRO A 425 21.83 8.25 6.48
N THR A 426 22.02 9.57 6.39
CA THR A 426 22.69 10.35 7.43
C THR A 426 21.77 10.63 8.61
N GLN A 427 20.50 10.92 8.35
CA GLN A 427 19.49 11.14 9.38
C GLN A 427 18.09 11.10 8.78
N SER A 428 17.34 10.03 9.05
CA SER A 428 15.93 9.92 8.66
C SER A 428 15.03 9.74 9.87
N LEU A 429 13.90 10.46 9.89
CA LEU A 429 12.90 10.34 10.96
C LEU A 429 12.00 9.10 10.72
N ILE A 430 11.96 8.22 11.72
CA ILE A 430 10.97 7.16 11.85
C ILE A 430 9.64 7.82 12.20
N THR A 431 8.72 7.75 11.24
CA THR A 431 7.36 8.25 11.43
C THR A 431 6.45 7.04 11.63
N SER A 432 5.50 7.23 12.52
CA SER A 432 4.37 6.33 12.73
C SER A 432 3.11 7.17 12.85
N TYR A 433 2.07 6.79 12.13
CA TYR A 433 0.74 7.35 12.27
C TYR A 433 0.00 6.52 13.31
N GLY A 434 -0.43 7.16 14.38
CA GLY A 434 -0.95 6.49 15.56
C GLY A 434 -2.14 5.57 15.24
N HIS A 435 -2.27 4.46 15.97
CA HIS A 435 -3.53 3.73 15.99
C HIS A 435 -4.60 4.52 16.72
N PRO A 436 -5.84 4.57 16.22
CA PRO A 436 -6.97 4.88 17.07
C PRO A 436 -7.00 3.83 18.19
N LYS A 437 -7.01 4.25 19.46
CA LYS A 437 -7.05 3.38 20.66
C LYS A 437 -8.27 2.44 20.74
N SER A 438 -9.12 2.40 19.72
CA SER A 438 -10.43 1.72 19.72
C SER A 438 -10.41 0.26 19.25
N ALA A 439 -9.26 -0.30 18.85
CA ALA A 439 -9.17 -1.70 18.41
C ALA A 439 -8.29 -2.54 19.37
N PRO A 440 -8.81 -2.98 20.53
CA PRO A 440 -8.05 -3.74 21.53
C PRO A 440 -7.55 -5.12 21.07
N TRP A 441 -7.97 -5.58 19.88
CA TRP A 441 -7.60 -6.87 19.28
C TRP A 441 -6.35 -6.82 18.39
N ILE A 442 -5.83 -5.61 18.07
CA ILE A 442 -4.68 -5.46 17.17
C ILE A 442 -3.39 -5.52 18.01
N GLN A 443 -2.68 -6.64 17.95
CA GLN A 443 -1.32 -6.73 18.49
C GLN A 443 -0.39 -5.78 17.72
N SER A 444 0.39 -4.97 18.45
CA SER A 444 1.45 -4.16 17.86
C SER A 444 2.72 -4.99 17.73
N ASP A 445 3.08 -5.39 16.51
CA ASP A 445 4.33 -6.13 16.24
C ASP A 445 5.60 -5.25 16.30
N GLY A 446 5.44 -3.96 16.64
CA GLY A 446 6.52 -2.99 16.74
C GLY A 446 7.07 -2.54 15.38
N LEU A 447 8.24 -1.89 15.42
CA LEU A 447 8.95 -1.35 14.26
C LEU A 447 9.74 -2.47 13.57
N GLU A 448 9.61 -2.56 12.25
CA GLU A 448 10.45 -3.39 11.40
C GLU A 448 11.26 -2.49 10.46
N LEU A 449 12.59 -2.66 10.47
CA LEU A 449 13.51 -1.99 9.55
C LEU A 449 14.16 -3.05 8.66
N ARG A 450 13.78 -3.07 7.38
CA ARG A 450 14.39 -3.92 6.35
C ARG A 450 15.45 -3.12 5.63
N VAL A 451 16.70 -3.57 5.70
CA VAL A 451 17.82 -2.95 4.98
C VAL A 451 18.26 -3.86 3.86
N LEU A 452 18.19 -3.34 2.64
CA LEU A 452 18.78 -3.95 1.45
C LEU A 452 20.18 -3.40 1.29
N ALA A 453 21.20 -4.23 1.36
CA ALA A 453 22.60 -3.81 1.30
C ALA A 453 23.43 -4.85 0.54
N ASP A 454 24.49 -4.42 -0.15
CA ASP A 454 25.31 -5.36 -0.93
C ASP A 454 26.25 -6.13 0.01
N PRO A 455 26.14 -7.47 0.12
CA PRO A 455 27.01 -8.24 1.00
C PRO A 455 28.43 -8.40 0.46
N ALA A 456 28.74 -7.91 -0.76
CA ALA A 456 30.12 -7.76 -1.20
C ALA A 456 30.89 -6.74 -0.34
N CYS A 457 30.20 -5.80 0.31
CA CYS A 457 30.81 -4.77 1.15
C CYS A 457 31.00 -5.20 2.61
N GLY A 458 31.53 -4.30 3.44
CA GLY A 458 31.74 -4.54 4.87
C GLY A 458 30.43 -4.63 5.68
N PRO A 459 30.54 -4.69 7.02
CA PRO A 459 29.37 -4.78 7.89
C PRO A 459 28.45 -3.56 7.73
N LEU A 460 27.15 -3.81 7.89
CA LEU A 460 26.12 -2.78 7.94
C LEU A 460 26.07 -2.18 9.34
N HIS A 461 26.22 -0.87 9.43
CA HIS A 461 26.05 -0.11 10.66
C HIS A 461 24.66 0.53 10.69
N LEU A 462 23.92 0.35 11.78
CA LEU A 462 22.61 0.94 11.99
C LEU A 462 22.54 1.56 13.38
N THR A 463 22.22 2.85 13.43
CA THR A 463 22.09 3.62 14.66
C THR A 463 20.68 4.21 14.75
N LEU A 464 19.98 3.95 15.84
CA LEU A 464 18.68 4.52 16.16
C LEU A 464 18.80 5.40 17.40
N ARG A 465 18.22 6.61 17.36
CA ARG A 465 18.23 7.55 18.49
C ARG A 465 16.86 8.14 18.73
N ILE A 466 16.51 8.42 19.98
CA ILE A 466 15.30 9.18 20.30
C ILE A 466 15.45 10.61 19.78
N ASP A 467 14.43 11.09 19.07
CA ASP A 467 14.27 12.50 18.72
C ASP A 467 13.31 13.16 19.73
N TRP A 468 13.88 13.82 20.74
CA TRP A 468 13.11 14.46 21.80
C TRP A 468 12.24 15.61 21.30
N VAL A 469 12.69 16.37 20.28
CA VAL A 469 11.95 17.52 19.77
C VAL A 469 10.69 17.06 19.06
N SER A 470 10.84 16.11 18.13
CA SER A 470 9.71 15.51 17.42
C SER A 470 8.77 14.74 18.37
N SER A 471 9.32 14.10 19.40
CA SER A 471 8.52 13.39 20.43
C SER A 471 7.64 14.35 21.23
N LEU A 472 8.17 15.50 21.64
CA LEU A 472 7.42 16.52 22.38
C LEU A 472 6.28 17.11 21.53
N GLY A 473 6.53 17.41 20.25
CA GLY A 473 5.49 17.87 19.34
C GLY A 473 4.36 16.85 19.13
N ALA A 474 4.71 15.56 19.00
CA ALA A 474 3.73 14.49 18.87
C ALA A 474 2.88 14.31 20.15
N LEU A 475 3.47 14.55 21.33
CA LEU A 475 2.76 14.50 22.60
C LEU A 475 1.74 15.64 22.73
N ASP A 476 2.11 16.86 22.35
CA ASP A 476 1.21 18.02 22.39
C ASP A 476 -0.04 17.81 21.50
N MET A 477 0.16 17.30 20.27
CA MET A 477 -0.95 16.96 19.37
C MET A 477 -1.89 15.91 19.97
N LYS A 478 -1.34 14.88 20.64
CA LYS A 478 -2.15 13.86 21.34
C LYS A 478 -2.88 14.45 22.55
N ILE A 479 -2.26 15.37 23.29
CA ILE A 479 -2.90 16.08 24.41
C ILE A 479 -4.04 16.93 23.89
N GLN A 480 -3.88 17.67 22.79
CA GLN A 480 -4.97 18.46 22.20
C GLN A 480 -6.16 17.58 21.80
N VAL A 481 -5.92 16.39 21.22
CA VAL A 481 -6.98 15.42 20.90
C VAL A 481 -7.62 14.82 22.17
N ALA A 482 -6.84 14.61 23.24
CA ALA A 482 -7.31 13.99 24.48
C ALA A 482 -7.90 14.98 25.50
N ALA A 483 -7.53 16.27 25.44
CA ALA A 483 -7.91 17.34 26.38
C ALA A 483 -9.31 17.91 26.12
N PHE A 484 -10.06 17.35 25.17
CA PHE A 484 -11.50 17.54 25.03
C PHE A 484 -12.33 16.33 25.53
N PRO A 485 -12.23 15.88 26.80
CA PRO A 485 -13.17 14.94 27.38
C PRO A 485 -14.45 15.63 27.92
N GLY A 486 -14.59 16.95 27.77
CA GLY A 486 -15.62 17.78 28.40
C GLY A 486 -17.07 17.67 27.88
N LEU A 487 -17.40 16.72 27.01
CA LEU A 487 -18.77 16.55 26.46
C LEU A 487 -19.29 15.11 26.57
N GLN A 488 -18.73 14.31 27.48
CA GLN A 488 -19.19 12.94 27.77
C GLN A 488 -20.30 12.84 28.83
N SER A 489 -20.83 13.95 29.36
CA SER A 489 -21.99 13.91 30.26
C SER A 489 -22.85 15.17 30.16
N SER A 490 -23.86 15.12 29.30
CA SER A 490 -25.16 15.78 29.46
C SER A 490 -26.09 15.38 28.32
#